data_AF-A0A1I5Z2E1-F1
#
_entry.id   AF-A0A1I5Z2E1-F1
#
_cell.length_a   1.000
_cell.length_b   1.000
_cell.length_c   1.000
_cell.angle_alpha   90.00
_cell.angle_beta   90.00
_cell.angle_gamma   90.00
#
_symmetry.space_group_name_H-M   'P 1'
#
loop_
_entity.id
_entity.type
_entity.pdbx_description
1 polymer ?
#
loop_
_entity_poly.entity_id
_entity_poly.type
_entity_poly.pdbx_seq_one_letter_code
_entity_poly.pdbx_strand_id
1 'polypeptide(L)'
;GRVREVDLGAFANQDVPFERLVEVLNPPRSLGRHPLFQVMLAFNNAPQAELTLPGVQVDVQAADIAVAKFDLLFSLSERSAGDDAPGSLEGSIDFAADLFDGETAEQIADRFVRFLSAVSSNPDRPIGSVDVLGADERRKVLVEWNTTDHGVAWGTVPELFEAQARRSPDAVAVVSEGVGISYEELNARANRLARYLIDQGVGPDRVVAVSLPRSVELVVALLGVLKAGGAYLPLDLDYPAERLRFMVDDARPVVQLTALPSEEELAGRSTTNVTDADRINPLHHLHPAYVIYTSGSTGRPKGVVSTHAGLVNRLQWMQDRYRLGADDRVLQKTPASFDVSVWEFFWPLQVGATMVLAKPQGHTDPGYLAGLIRAEQVTTVHFVPSMLAAAVAEPTMRDCTSLRRVICSGEALPLELVHKFRDVFDAELHNLYGPTEASIDVSGVEITPQTAETSVPIGRPIWNTRLFVLDAGLSPVPVGVVGELYIAGAG
;
A
#
# COMPACT_ATOMS: atom_id res chain seq x y z
N GLY A 1 17.90 12.75 39.02
CA GLY A 1 17.51 12.29 37.67
C GLY A 1 16.28 11.42 37.82
N ARG A 2 15.26 11.62 36.98
CA ARG A 2 13.93 11.00 37.13
C ARG A 2 13.97 9.48 37.37
N VAL A 3 14.73 8.72 36.58
CA VAL A 3 14.83 7.25 36.69
C VAL A 3 15.44 6.83 38.03
N ARG A 4 16.59 7.42 38.40
CA ARG A 4 17.23 7.16 39.71
C ARG A 4 16.31 7.41 40.90
N GLU A 5 15.47 8.45 40.84
CA GLU A 5 14.53 8.77 41.92
C GLU A 5 13.42 7.70 42.03
N VAL A 6 12.89 7.25 40.89
CA VAL A 6 11.92 6.14 40.83
C VAL A 6 12.53 4.84 41.35
N ASP A 7 13.74 4.49 40.90
CA ASP A 7 14.42 3.24 41.29
C ASP A 7 14.73 3.23 42.79
N LEU A 8 15.23 4.34 43.35
CA LEU A 8 15.48 4.45 44.79
C LEU A 8 14.18 4.33 45.61
N GLY A 9 13.08 4.88 45.10
CA GLY A 9 11.76 4.70 45.70
C GLY A 9 11.30 3.24 45.68
N ALA A 10 11.56 2.52 44.58
CA ALA A 10 11.26 1.09 44.48
C ALA A 10 12.13 0.25 45.44
N PHE A 11 13.45 0.51 45.50
CA PHE A 11 14.35 -0.19 46.42
C PHE A 11 14.01 0.02 47.90
N ALA A 12 13.48 1.19 48.26
CA ALA A 12 13.02 1.45 49.62
C ALA A 12 11.82 0.59 50.05
N ASN A 13 11.14 -0.08 49.11
CA ASN A 13 9.97 -0.94 49.34
C ASN A 13 10.18 -2.36 48.77
N GLN A 14 11.44 -2.81 48.65
CA GLN A 14 11.81 -4.11 48.05
C GLN A 14 11.34 -5.33 48.87
N ASP A 15 10.91 -5.12 50.11
CA ASP A 15 10.38 -6.12 51.03
C ASP A 15 8.93 -6.52 50.71
N VAL A 16 8.24 -5.78 49.83
CA VAL A 16 6.91 -6.14 49.35
C VAL A 16 7.01 -7.35 48.39
N PRO A 17 6.38 -8.49 48.70
CA PRO A 17 6.42 -9.66 47.82
C PRO A 17 5.76 -9.36 46.46
N PHE A 18 6.39 -9.83 45.38
CA PHE A 18 5.90 -9.60 44.02
C PHE A 18 4.48 -10.17 43.81
N GLU A 19 4.20 -11.34 44.38
CA GLU A 19 2.89 -11.99 44.31
C GLU A 19 1.79 -11.12 44.92
N ARG A 20 2.11 -10.39 46.00
CA ARG A 20 1.18 -9.46 46.65
C ARG A 20 0.89 -8.25 45.75
N LEU A 21 1.90 -7.76 45.03
CA LEU A 21 1.73 -6.67 44.07
C LEU A 21 0.80 -7.08 42.92
N VAL A 22 1.00 -8.28 42.37
CA VAL A 22 0.13 -8.85 41.31
C VAL A 22 -1.30 -9.01 41.81
N GLU A 23 -1.50 -9.50 43.03
CA GLU A 23 -2.82 -9.64 43.64
C GLU A 23 -3.55 -8.29 43.77
N VAL A 24 -2.85 -7.25 44.24
CA VAL A 24 -3.41 -5.92 44.46
C VAL A 24 -3.71 -5.19 43.14
N LEU A 25 -2.79 -5.27 42.17
CA LEU A 25 -2.98 -4.64 40.85
C LEU A 25 -4.00 -5.40 39.98
N ASN A 26 -4.19 -6.69 40.27
CA ASN A 26 -5.12 -7.60 39.60
C ASN A 26 -5.13 -7.43 38.06
N PRO A 27 -3.97 -7.56 37.39
CA PRO A 27 -3.90 -7.45 35.94
C PRO A 27 -4.67 -8.59 35.27
N PRO A 28 -5.11 -8.43 34.00
CA PRO A 28 -5.67 -9.53 33.22
C PRO A 28 -4.71 -10.73 33.21
N ARG A 29 -5.20 -11.89 33.64
CA ARG A 29 -4.38 -13.10 33.72
C ARG A 29 -4.11 -13.65 32.32
N SER A 30 -2.84 -13.98 32.07
CA SER A 30 -2.38 -14.69 30.87
C SER A 30 -1.50 -15.86 31.29
N LEU A 31 -1.64 -16.99 30.63
CA LEU A 31 -0.75 -18.15 30.82
C LEU A 31 0.54 -18.05 30.00
N GLY A 32 0.59 -17.13 29.02
CA GLY A 32 1.72 -16.99 28.10
C GLY A 32 2.55 -15.72 28.30
N ARG A 33 2.31 -14.94 29.37
CA ARG A 33 3.05 -13.71 29.65
C ARG A 33 3.23 -13.50 31.15
N HIS A 34 4.35 -12.92 31.52
CA HIS A 34 4.59 -12.49 32.89
C HIS A 34 3.62 -11.33 33.26
N PRO A 35 3.05 -11.31 34.49
CA PRO A 35 1.80 -10.58 34.79
C PRO A 35 1.90 -9.05 34.78
N LEU A 36 3.10 -8.47 34.95
CA LEU A 36 3.28 -7.02 35.06
C LEU A 36 4.29 -6.42 34.06
N PHE A 37 5.27 -7.20 33.63
CA PHE A 37 6.34 -6.75 32.73
C PHE A 37 6.86 -7.94 31.92
N GLN A 38 7.39 -7.66 30.73
CA GLN A 38 7.86 -8.68 29.78
C GLN A 38 9.38 -8.66 29.59
N VAL A 39 10.04 -7.55 29.96
CA VAL A 39 11.48 -7.36 29.86
C VAL A 39 12.07 -7.16 31.24
N MET A 40 13.11 -7.92 31.57
CA MET A 40 13.85 -7.78 32.83
C MET A 40 15.29 -7.34 32.56
N LEU A 41 15.78 -6.38 33.35
CA LEU A 41 17.19 -6.01 33.41
C LEU A 41 17.73 -6.40 34.78
N ALA A 42 18.66 -7.35 34.81
CA ALA A 42 19.39 -7.76 35.99
C ALA A 42 20.80 -7.20 35.91
N PHE A 43 21.23 -6.48 36.95
CA PHE A 43 22.59 -5.98 37.08
C PHE A 43 23.24 -6.60 38.32
N ASN A 44 24.34 -7.32 38.12
CA ASN A 44 25.11 -7.95 39.18
C ASN A 44 26.46 -7.26 39.34
N ASN A 45 26.65 -6.58 40.47
CA ASN A 45 27.89 -5.93 40.86
C ASN A 45 28.60 -6.66 42.01
N ALA A 46 28.17 -7.87 42.37
CA ALA A 46 28.84 -8.66 43.38
C ALA A 46 30.17 -9.21 42.83
N PRO A 47 31.28 -9.13 43.58
CA PRO A 47 32.55 -9.68 43.14
C PRO A 47 32.41 -11.19 42.93
N GLN A 48 32.79 -11.66 41.74
CA GLN A 48 32.79 -13.09 41.43
C GLN A 48 33.79 -13.78 42.36
N ALA A 49 33.32 -14.73 43.17
CA ALA A 49 34.20 -15.44 44.09
C ALA A 49 35.13 -16.36 43.29
N GLU A 50 36.41 -16.00 43.19
CA GLU A 50 37.43 -16.91 42.67
C GLU A 50 37.66 -18.03 43.69
N LEU A 51 37.29 -19.26 43.31
CA LEU A 51 37.53 -20.44 44.14
C LEU A 51 38.98 -20.90 43.92
N THR A 52 39.93 -20.33 44.67
CA THR A 52 41.33 -20.75 44.59
C THR A 52 41.55 -22.04 45.38
N LEU A 53 41.85 -23.14 44.69
CA LEU A 53 42.22 -24.42 45.30
C LEU A 53 43.70 -24.75 44.98
N PRO A 54 44.52 -25.19 45.94
CA PRO A 54 45.93 -25.48 45.68
C PRO A 54 46.11 -26.56 44.59
N GLY A 55 46.81 -26.21 43.51
CA GLY A 55 47.12 -27.13 42.41
C GLY A 55 45.96 -27.42 41.44
N VAL A 56 44.83 -26.70 41.55
CA VAL A 56 43.65 -26.87 40.68
C VAL A 56 43.18 -25.51 40.17
N GLN A 57 43.06 -25.38 38.84
CA GLN A 57 42.39 -24.25 38.21
C GLN A 57 40.88 -24.54 38.17
N VAL A 58 40.07 -23.63 38.70
CA VAL A 58 38.60 -23.75 38.74
C VAL A 58 38.02 -22.64 37.89
N ASP A 59 37.32 -23.03 36.83
CA ASP A 59 36.55 -22.10 35.99
C ASP A 59 35.05 -22.37 36.21
N VAL A 60 34.29 -21.31 36.48
CA VAL A 60 32.83 -21.40 36.59
C VAL A 60 32.24 -21.41 35.19
N GLN A 61 31.72 -22.56 34.77
CA GLN A 61 30.95 -22.66 33.54
C GLN A 61 29.46 -22.48 33.86
N ALA A 62 28.85 -21.44 33.30
CA ALA A 62 27.40 -21.29 33.38
C ALA A 62 26.74 -22.48 32.65
N ALA A 63 25.76 -23.11 33.30
CA ALA A 63 24.95 -24.14 32.65
C ALA A 63 23.91 -23.47 31.74
N ASP A 64 23.73 -23.99 30.54
CA ASP A 64 22.66 -23.57 29.63
C ASP A 64 21.31 -24.01 30.22
N ILE A 65 20.70 -23.15 31.03
CA ILE A 65 19.34 -23.38 31.52
C ILE A 65 18.38 -22.97 30.41
N ALA A 66 17.88 -23.97 29.67
CA ALA A 66 17.00 -23.81 28.51
C ALA A 66 15.56 -23.40 28.86
N VAL A 67 15.36 -22.45 29.78
CA VAL A 67 14.02 -21.94 30.14
C VAL A 67 14.03 -20.41 30.22
N ALA A 68 13.43 -19.76 29.22
CA ALA A 68 13.15 -18.34 29.25
C ALA A 68 12.04 -18.03 30.27
N LYS A 69 12.34 -17.18 31.25
CA LYS A 69 11.38 -16.75 32.29
C LYS A 69 10.57 -15.51 31.90
N PHE A 70 11.09 -14.77 30.93
CA PHE A 70 10.56 -13.50 30.41
C PHE A 70 10.68 -13.50 28.90
N ASP A 71 10.02 -12.56 28.22
CA ASP A 71 10.15 -12.39 26.77
C ASP A 71 11.61 -12.03 26.43
N LEU A 72 12.22 -11.12 27.22
CA LEU A 72 13.65 -10.79 27.19
C LEU A 72 14.20 -10.59 28.62
N LEU A 73 15.38 -11.14 28.91
CA LEU A 73 16.15 -10.91 30.13
C LEU A 73 17.57 -10.47 29.77
N PHE A 74 17.87 -9.21 30.09
CA PHE A 74 19.22 -8.66 30.01
C PHE A 74 19.92 -8.92 31.35
N SER A 75 20.99 -9.72 31.34
CA SER A 75 21.84 -9.92 32.50
C SER A 75 23.17 -9.21 32.27
N LEU A 76 23.50 -8.24 33.12
CA LEU A 76 24.73 -7.46 33.04
C LEU A 76 25.56 -7.67 34.30
N SER A 77 26.87 -7.78 34.14
CA SER A 77 27.83 -7.91 35.24
C SER A 77 29.04 -7.02 35.01
N GLU A 78 29.55 -6.43 36.08
CA GLU A 78 30.79 -5.66 36.06
C GLU A 78 31.99 -6.58 36.27
N ARG A 79 32.93 -6.56 35.32
CA ARG A 79 34.20 -7.25 35.42
C ARG A 79 35.28 -6.24 35.78
N SER A 80 35.83 -6.38 36.98
CA SER A 80 36.96 -5.57 37.44
C SER A 80 38.25 -6.04 36.76
N ALA A 81 38.99 -5.11 36.17
CA ALA A 81 40.27 -5.36 35.52
C ALA A 81 41.44 -4.85 36.40
N GLY A 82 41.59 -5.40 37.61
CA GLY A 82 42.64 -4.96 38.54
C GLY A 82 42.57 -3.46 38.91
N ASP A 83 43.53 -2.98 39.69
CA ASP A 83 43.46 -1.64 40.32
C ASP A 83 43.63 -0.45 39.33
N ASP A 84 44.04 -0.67 38.08
CA ASP A 84 44.44 0.40 37.14
C ASP A 84 43.79 0.35 35.74
N ALA A 85 42.90 -0.60 35.43
CA ALA A 85 42.18 -0.61 34.15
C ALA A 85 40.68 -0.32 34.32
N PRO A 86 40.05 0.39 33.36
CA PRO A 86 38.62 0.63 33.41
C PRO A 86 37.87 -0.71 33.43
N GLY A 87 36.94 -0.87 34.37
CA GLY A 87 36.07 -2.03 34.43
C GLY A 87 35.28 -2.21 33.13
N SER A 88 35.07 -3.45 32.71
CA SER A 88 34.25 -3.78 31.55
C SER A 88 32.89 -4.31 31.98
N LEU A 89 31.84 -3.99 31.23
CA LEU A 89 30.53 -4.63 31.39
C LEU A 89 30.47 -5.84 30.45
N GLU A 90 30.19 -7.00 31.02
CA GLU A 90 29.82 -8.19 30.28
C GLU A 90 28.33 -8.44 30.46
N GLY A 91 27.67 -9.05 29.48
CA GLY A 91 26.26 -9.36 29.60
C GLY A 91 25.75 -10.36 28.60
N SER A 92 24.55 -10.87 28.88
CA SER A 92 23.82 -11.81 28.04
C SER A 92 22.36 -11.40 27.88
N ILE A 93 21.72 -11.91 26.83
CA ILE A 93 20.28 -11.80 26.63
C ILE A 93 19.70 -13.22 26.58
N ASP A 94 18.82 -13.53 27.52
CA ASP A 94 17.94 -14.70 27.42
C ASP A 94 16.62 -14.26 26.78
N PHE A 95 16.11 -15.01 25.80
CA PHE A 95 14.90 -14.64 25.07
C PHE A 95 13.95 -15.83 24.90
N ALA A 96 12.66 -15.55 24.81
CA ALA A 96 11.65 -16.56 24.50
C ALA A 96 11.70 -16.93 23.01
N ALA A 97 12.08 -18.17 22.70
CA ALA A 97 12.24 -18.65 21.32
C ALA A 97 10.91 -18.70 20.52
N ASP A 98 9.76 -18.69 21.20
CA ASP A 98 8.45 -18.57 20.56
C ASP A 98 8.18 -17.14 20.01
N LEU A 99 8.99 -16.15 20.43
CA LEU A 99 8.83 -14.74 20.07
C LEU A 99 10.01 -14.17 19.28
N PHE A 100 11.23 -14.63 19.55
CA PHE A 100 12.45 -14.11 18.95
C PHE A 100 13.31 -15.25 18.42
N ASP A 101 13.93 -15.04 17.26
CA ASP A 101 15.05 -15.84 16.79
C ASP A 101 16.40 -15.24 17.26
N GLY A 102 17.47 -16.03 17.08
CA GLY A 102 18.82 -15.62 17.49
C GLY A 102 19.30 -14.36 16.78
N GLU A 103 18.98 -14.21 15.48
CA GLU A 103 19.35 -13.02 14.71
C GLU A 103 18.70 -11.75 15.28
N THR A 104 17.42 -11.82 15.64
CA THR A 104 16.69 -10.71 16.25
C THR A 104 17.29 -10.35 17.62
N ALA A 105 17.63 -11.34 18.44
CA ALA A 105 18.23 -11.12 19.75
C ALA A 105 19.62 -10.45 19.64
N GLU A 106 20.46 -10.90 18.71
CA GLU A 106 21.77 -10.29 18.41
C GLU A 106 21.61 -8.82 17.95
N GLN A 107 20.66 -8.55 17.05
CA GLN A 107 20.38 -7.19 16.61
C GLN A 107 19.91 -6.29 17.76
N ILE A 108 19.11 -6.80 18.70
CA ILE A 108 18.69 -6.05 19.89
C ILE A 108 19.91 -5.75 20.78
N ALA A 109 20.81 -6.73 21.00
CA ALA A 109 22.04 -6.54 21.76
C ALA A 109 22.92 -5.44 21.16
N ASP A 110 23.15 -5.50 19.85
CA ASP A 110 23.96 -4.50 19.14
C ASP A 110 23.36 -3.09 19.25
N ARG A 111 22.04 -2.96 19.09
CA ARG A 111 21.33 -1.68 19.24
C ARG A 111 21.44 -1.16 20.67
N PHE A 112 21.35 -2.03 21.67
CA PHE A 112 21.53 -1.66 23.08
C PHE A 112 22.95 -1.15 23.36
N VAL A 113 23.97 -1.84 22.87
CA VAL A 113 25.38 -1.41 23.00
C VAL A 113 25.63 -0.08 22.29
N ARG A 114 25.09 0.11 21.07
CA ARG A 114 25.17 1.38 20.34
C ARG A 114 24.53 2.52 21.14
N PHE A 115 23.35 2.29 21.70
CA PHE A 115 22.64 3.26 22.52
C PHE A 115 23.49 3.65 23.75
N LEU A 116 23.98 2.66 24.52
CA LEU A 116 24.84 2.90 25.70
C LEU A 116 26.13 3.66 25.34
N SER A 117 26.74 3.33 24.21
CA SER A 117 27.95 4.00 23.71
C SER A 117 27.67 5.47 23.35
N ALA A 118 26.52 5.74 22.72
CA ALA A 118 26.13 7.08 22.30
C ALA A 118 25.81 7.99 23.50
N VAL A 119 25.07 7.48 24.50
CA VAL A 119 24.71 8.27 25.69
C VAL A 119 25.87 8.45 26.65
N SER A 120 26.81 7.50 26.72
CA SER A 120 28.02 7.64 27.56
C SER A 120 29.03 8.61 26.97
N SER A 121 29.16 8.65 25.64
CA SER A 121 30.09 9.57 24.94
C SER A 121 29.59 11.02 24.91
N ASN A 122 28.28 11.25 24.99
CA ASN A 122 27.68 12.58 25.05
C ASN A 122 26.45 12.62 25.97
N PRO A 123 26.66 12.79 27.29
CA PRO A 123 25.59 12.71 28.29
C PRO A 123 24.51 13.79 28.17
N ASP A 124 24.82 14.94 27.56
CA ASP A 124 23.89 16.05 27.38
C ASP A 124 23.02 15.91 26.12
N ARG A 125 23.27 14.89 25.29
CA ARG A 125 22.50 14.62 24.08
C ARG A 125 21.05 14.26 24.43
N PRO A 126 20.04 14.85 23.76
CA PRO A 126 18.66 14.41 23.90
C PRO A 126 18.50 12.93 23.54
N ILE A 127 17.92 12.13 24.44
CA ILE A 127 17.77 10.67 24.28
C ILE A 127 17.08 10.32 22.95
N GLY A 128 16.01 11.05 22.59
CA GLY A 128 15.26 10.82 21.35
C GLY A 128 16.04 11.14 20.05
N SER A 129 17.24 11.72 20.15
CA SER A 129 18.10 11.97 18.99
C SER A 129 19.10 10.85 18.74
N VAL A 130 19.20 9.85 19.62
CA VAL A 130 20.18 8.76 19.51
C VAL A 130 19.74 7.81 18.39
N ASP A 131 20.59 7.66 17.37
CA ASP A 131 20.36 6.67 16.32
C ASP A 131 20.72 5.29 16.84
N VAL A 132 19.74 4.40 16.87
CA VAL A 132 19.92 3.02 17.29
C VAL A 132 20.28 2.12 16.11
N LEU A 133 20.04 2.53 14.86
CA LEU A 133 20.33 1.72 13.68
C LEU A 133 21.83 1.71 13.37
N GLY A 134 22.30 0.57 12.86
CA GLY A 134 23.65 0.45 12.34
C GLY A 134 23.73 1.13 10.99
N ALA A 135 24.93 1.48 10.53
CA ALA A 135 25.11 2.12 9.24
C ALA A 135 24.50 1.31 8.09
N ASP A 136 24.69 -0.02 8.10
CA ASP A 136 24.12 -0.92 7.08
C ASP A 136 22.60 -1.07 7.19
N GLU A 137 22.07 -1.20 8.40
CA GLU A 137 20.63 -1.27 8.64
C GLU A 137 19.94 0.01 8.16
N ARG A 138 20.50 1.17 8.50
CA ARG A 138 20.04 2.48 8.06
C ARG A 138 20.09 2.61 6.54
N ARG A 139 21.18 2.18 5.90
CA ARG A 139 21.34 2.18 4.44
C ARG A 139 20.29 1.28 3.77
N LYS A 140 20.00 0.12 4.36
CA LYS A 140 19.00 -0.82 3.86
C LYS A 140 17.59 -0.23 3.86
N VAL A 141 17.14 0.32 4.99
CA VAL A 141 15.78 0.86 5.15
C VAL A 141 15.56 2.20 4.43
N LEU A 142 16.61 3.02 4.30
CA LEU A 142 16.48 4.33 3.63
C LEU A 142 16.78 4.30 2.13
N VAL A 143 17.68 3.42 1.68
CA VAL A 143 18.21 3.46 0.31
C VAL A 143 17.92 2.16 -0.44
N GLU A 144 18.41 1.01 0.02
CA GLU A 144 18.37 -0.23 -0.78
C GLU A 144 16.94 -0.67 -1.13
N TRP A 145 16.04 -0.69 -0.14
CA TRP A 145 14.64 -1.06 -0.37
C TRP A 145 13.86 -0.02 -1.17
N ASN A 146 14.40 1.19 -1.26
CA ASN A 146 13.82 2.36 -1.89
C ASN A 146 14.52 2.73 -3.21
N THR A 147 15.38 1.85 -3.73
CA THR A 147 16.04 2.05 -5.03
C THR A 147 15.09 1.61 -6.14
N THR A 148 14.11 2.47 -6.43
CA THR A 148 13.01 2.22 -7.36
C THR A 148 13.02 3.14 -8.58
N ASP A 149 14.07 3.94 -8.74
CA ASP A 149 14.25 4.84 -9.88
C ASP A 149 14.13 4.07 -11.19
N HIS A 150 13.19 4.50 -12.03
CA HIS A 150 12.92 3.86 -13.30
C HIS A 150 12.57 4.91 -14.36
N GLY A 151 13.22 4.82 -15.53
CA GLY A 151 12.90 5.69 -16.65
C GLY A 151 11.51 5.39 -17.20
N VAL A 152 10.56 6.29 -16.96
CA VAL A 152 9.21 6.22 -17.55
C VAL A 152 9.14 7.23 -18.69
N ALA A 153 8.71 6.78 -19.86
CA ALA A 153 8.51 7.68 -21.00
C ALA A 153 7.50 8.76 -20.62
N TRP A 154 7.87 10.01 -20.87
CA TRP A 154 7.03 11.16 -20.55
C TRP A 154 5.83 11.13 -21.49
N GLY A 155 4.63 11.24 -20.93
CA GLY A 155 3.40 11.22 -21.71
C GLY A 155 2.18 11.31 -20.84
N THR A 156 1.03 11.33 -21.51
CA THR A 156 -0.30 11.43 -20.93
C THR A 156 -1.12 10.21 -21.28
N VAL A 157 -2.16 9.94 -20.50
CA VAL A 157 -3.06 8.81 -20.76
C VAL A 157 -3.69 8.87 -22.16
N PRO A 158 -4.15 10.03 -22.68
CA PRO A 158 -4.59 10.15 -24.07
C PRO A 158 -3.54 9.72 -25.09
N GLU A 159 -2.28 10.11 -24.93
CA GLU A 159 -1.21 9.76 -25.88
C GLU A 159 -0.94 8.25 -25.92
N LEU A 160 -0.96 7.59 -24.75
CA LEU A 160 -0.81 6.13 -24.65
C LEU A 160 -1.97 5.40 -25.34
N PHE A 161 -3.20 5.84 -25.09
CA PHE A 161 -4.39 5.30 -25.76
C PHE A 161 -4.35 5.54 -27.27
N GLU A 162 -3.98 6.74 -27.71
CA GLU A 162 -3.92 7.10 -29.13
C GLU A 162 -2.83 6.36 -29.91
N ALA A 163 -1.69 6.09 -29.26
CA ALA A 163 -0.67 5.23 -29.81
C ALA A 163 -1.19 3.80 -30.01
N GLN A 164 -1.94 3.28 -29.02
CA GLN A 164 -2.55 1.96 -29.13
C GLN A 164 -3.64 1.90 -30.20
N ALA A 165 -4.54 2.89 -30.25
CA ALA A 165 -5.64 2.92 -31.20
C ALA A 165 -5.14 2.97 -32.65
N ARG A 166 -3.99 3.62 -32.92
CA ARG A 166 -3.32 3.57 -34.22
C ARG A 166 -2.67 2.22 -34.52
N ARG A 167 -2.19 1.51 -33.50
CA ARG A 167 -1.52 0.21 -33.64
C ARG A 167 -2.49 -0.92 -33.96
N SER A 168 -3.70 -0.88 -33.40
CA SER A 168 -4.72 -1.93 -33.58
C SER A 168 -6.13 -1.33 -33.70
N PRO A 169 -6.44 -0.60 -34.78
CA PRO A 169 -7.71 0.14 -34.92
C PRO A 169 -8.94 -0.77 -34.86
N ASP A 170 -8.86 -1.94 -35.52
CA ASP A 170 -9.97 -2.89 -35.63
C ASP A 170 -10.11 -3.83 -34.42
N ALA A 171 -9.16 -3.81 -33.48
CA ALA A 171 -9.25 -4.64 -32.28
C ALA A 171 -10.38 -4.16 -31.36
N VAL A 172 -11.02 -5.08 -30.64
CA VAL A 172 -12.10 -4.76 -29.72
C VAL A 172 -11.53 -4.12 -28.46
N ALA A 173 -11.87 -2.85 -28.24
CA ALA A 173 -11.41 -2.07 -27.09
C ALA A 173 -12.31 -2.28 -25.86
N VAL A 174 -13.62 -2.21 -26.05
CA VAL A 174 -14.61 -2.28 -24.97
C VAL A 174 -15.74 -3.21 -25.37
N VAL A 175 -16.16 -4.07 -24.45
CA VAL A 175 -17.36 -4.92 -24.59
C VAL A 175 -18.35 -4.56 -23.49
N SER A 176 -19.60 -4.34 -23.88
CA SER A 176 -20.72 -4.11 -22.97
C SER A 176 -21.91 -4.93 -23.44
N GLU A 177 -22.48 -5.75 -22.55
CA GLU A 177 -23.66 -6.59 -22.85
C GLU A 177 -23.50 -7.44 -24.12
N GLY A 178 -22.30 -7.97 -24.36
CA GLY A 178 -21.96 -8.79 -25.54
C GLY A 178 -21.72 -8.00 -26.82
N VAL A 179 -21.85 -6.68 -26.81
CA VAL A 179 -21.56 -5.79 -27.96
C VAL A 179 -20.19 -5.16 -27.76
N GLY A 180 -19.30 -5.37 -28.74
CA GLY A 180 -17.96 -4.79 -28.76
C GLY A 180 -17.89 -3.53 -29.62
N ILE A 181 -17.08 -2.56 -29.20
CA ILE A 181 -16.64 -1.44 -30.02
C ILE A 181 -15.13 -1.49 -30.23
N SER A 182 -14.68 -1.07 -31.41
CA SER A 182 -13.25 -1.10 -31.75
C SER A 182 -12.46 0.06 -31.11
N TYR A 183 -11.14 -0.06 -31.11
CA TYR A 183 -10.24 1.04 -30.70
C TYR A 183 -10.44 2.29 -31.57
N GLU A 184 -10.62 2.13 -32.88
CA GLU A 184 -10.89 3.24 -33.79
C GLU A 184 -12.22 3.93 -33.47
N GLU A 185 -13.29 3.16 -33.27
CA GLU A 185 -14.62 3.68 -32.94
C GLU A 185 -14.62 4.43 -31.60
N LEU A 186 -14.00 3.84 -30.57
CA LEU A 186 -13.86 4.46 -29.26
C LEU A 186 -13.09 5.79 -29.37
N ASN A 187 -11.96 5.78 -30.08
CA ASN A 187 -11.12 6.95 -30.26
C ASN A 187 -11.87 8.06 -31.03
N ALA A 188 -12.58 7.71 -32.10
CA ALA A 188 -13.37 8.65 -32.89
C ALA A 188 -14.48 9.31 -32.05
N ARG A 189 -15.22 8.54 -31.23
CA ARG A 189 -16.26 9.07 -30.33
C ARG A 189 -15.65 9.99 -29.27
N ALA A 190 -14.56 9.57 -28.63
CA ALA A 190 -13.87 10.39 -27.63
C ALA A 190 -13.28 11.68 -28.23
N ASN A 191 -12.77 11.64 -29.46
CA ASN A 191 -12.24 12.82 -30.16
C ASN A 191 -13.34 13.84 -30.53
N ARG A 192 -14.54 13.39 -30.91
CA ARG A 192 -15.69 14.29 -31.13
C ARG A 192 -16.12 14.96 -29.83
N LEU A 193 -16.24 14.17 -28.76
CA LEU A 193 -16.60 14.69 -27.44
C LEU A 193 -15.55 15.66 -26.91
N ALA A 194 -14.26 15.35 -27.04
CA ALA A 194 -13.17 16.22 -26.61
C ALA A 194 -13.25 17.60 -27.27
N ARG A 195 -13.54 17.66 -28.58
CA ARG A 195 -13.73 18.94 -29.29
C ARG A 195 -14.95 19.71 -28.83
N TYR A 196 -16.05 19.01 -28.56
CA TYR A 196 -17.22 19.62 -27.94
C TYR A 196 -16.86 20.24 -26.57
N LEU A 197 -16.14 19.50 -25.72
CA LEU A 197 -15.73 19.94 -24.40
C LEU A 197 -14.76 21.14 -24.46
N ILE A 198 -13.84 21.15 -25.43
CA ILE A 198 -12.96 22.30 -25.69
C ILE A 198 -13.80 23.56 -25.97
N ASP A 199 -14.85 23.46 -26.81
CA ASP A 199 -15.74 24.60 -27.08
C ASP A 199 -16.52 25.05 -25.83
N GLN A 200 -16.75 24.14 -24.86
CA GLN A 200 -17.34 24.47 -23.56
C GLN A 200 -16.32 25.05 -22.55
N GLY A 201 -15.06 25.23 -22.94
CA GLY A 201 -14.03 25.81 -22.08
C GLY A 201 -13.21 24.79 -21.28
N VAL A 202 -13.30 23.50 -21.60
CA VAL A 202 -12.47 22.45 -20.98
C VAL A 202 -11.05 22.51 -21.55
N GLY A 203 -10.07 22.40 -20.65
CA GLY A 203 -8.64 22.36 -20.97
C GLY A 203 -7.81 22.00 -19.74
N PRO A 204 -6.48 22.10 -19.84
CA PRO A 204 -5.58 21.93 -18.69
C PRO A 204 -6.01 22.67 -17.42
N ASP A 205 -5.82 22.04 -16.26
CA ASP A 205 -6.22 22.52 -14.93
C ASP A 205 -7.72 22.78 -14.73
N ARG A 206 -8.58 22.30 -15.64
CA ARG A 206 -10.04 22.36 -15.51
C ARG A 206 -10.61 20.99 -15.14
N VAL A 207 -11.56 20.99 -14.21
CA VAL A 207 -12.30 19.80 -13.80
C VAL A 207 -13.60 19.69 -14.58
N VAL A 208 -13.94 18.48 -15.01
CA VAL A 208 -15.25 18.12 -15.57
C VAL A 208 -15.89 17.07 -14.68
N ALA A 209 -17.07 17.36 -14.15
CA ALA A 209 -17.83 16.37 -13.39
C ALA A 209 -18.51 15.38 -14.34
N VAL A 210 -18.43 14.08 -14.03
CA VAL A 210 -18.99 13.00 -14.85
C VAL A 210 -19.97 12.20 -14.01
N SER A 211 -21.25 12.32 -14.34
CA SER A 211 -22.40 11.72 -13.65
C SER A 211 -23.09 10.72 -14.57
N LEU A 212 -22.35 9.73 -15.04
CA LEU A 212 -22.85 8.70 -15.97
C LEU A 212 -22.83 7.32 -15.29
N PRO A 213 -23.86 6.48 -15.50
CA PRO A 213 -23.79 5.09 -15.09
C PRO A 213 -22.67 4.37 -15.87
N ARG A 214 -22.24 3.21 -15.38
CA ARG A 214 -21.29 2.38 -16.10
C ARG A 214 -21.86 1.97 -17.46
N SER A 215 -21.20 2.42 -18.52
CA SER A 215 -21.52 2.11 -19.91
C SER A 215 -20.34 2.49 -20.82
N VAL A 216 -20.48 2.23 -22.12
CA VAL A 216 -19.51 2.70 -23.13
C VAL A 216 -19.43 4.23 -23.14
N GLU A 217 -20.55 4.91 -22.93
CA GLU A 217 -20.64 6.37 -22.86
C GLU A 217 -19.81 6.95 -21.71
N LEU A 218 -19.76 6.26 -20.56
CA LEU A 218 -18.85 6.63 -19.47
C LEU A 218 -17.39 6.58 -19.94
N VAL A 219 -16.96 5.50 -20.61
CA VAL A 219 -15.58 5.38 -21.12
C VAL A 219 -15.28 6.49 -22.14
N VAL A 220 -16.21 6.77 -23.05
CA VAL A 220 -16.11 7.90 -24.01
C VAL A 220 -15.99 9.23 -23.27
N ALA A 221 -16.78 9.45 -22.20
CA ALA A 221 -16.72 10.66 -21.39
C ALA A 221 -15.35 10.86 -20.74
N LEU A 222 -14.84 9.81 -20.06
CA LEU A 222 -13.54 9.87 -19.39
C LEU A 222 -12.42 10.18 -20.39
N LEU A 223 -12.36 9.45 -21.52
CA LEU A 223 -11.37 9.70 -22.56
C LEU A 223 -11.53 11.08 -23.21
N GLY A 224 -12.77 11.52 -23.45
CA GLY A 224 -13.06 12.83 -24.04
C GLY A 224 -12.59 13.98 -23.15
N VAL A 225 -12.80 13.89 -21.84
CA VAL A 225 -12.30 14.86 -20.85
C VAL A 225 -10.77 14.92 -20.87
N LEU A 226 -10.10 13.76 -20.78
CA LEU A 226 -8.64 13.70 -20.79
C LEU A 226 -8.05 14.22 -22.11
N LYS A 227 -8.68 13.89 -23.25
CA LYS A 227 -8.24 14.36 -24.57
C LYS A 227 -8.41 15.87 -24.75
N ALA A 228 -9.47 16.45 -24.19
CA ALA A 228 -9.65 17.90 -24.11
C ALA A 228 -8.59 18.57 -23.21
N GLY A 229 -7.91 17.79 -22.37
CA GLY A 229 -6.88 18.22 -21.43
C GLY A 229 -7.42 18.50 -20.02
N GLY A 230 -8.71 18.25 -19.76
CA GLY A 230 -9.30 18.39 -18.44
C GLY A 230 -9.11 17.16 -17.56
N ALA A 231 -9.36 17.33 -16.27
CA ALA A 231 -9.44 16.25 -15.30
C ALA A 231 -10.88 15.85 -15.04
N TYR A 232 -11.18 14.56 -15.03
CA TYR A 232 -12.53 14.11 -14.71
C TYR A 232 -12.72 13.95 -13.19
N LEU A 233 -13.90 14.33 -12.71
CA LEU A 233 -14.41 14.07 -11.37
C LEU A 233 -15.61 13.13 -11.49
N PRO A 234 -15.46 11.83 -11.21
CA PRO A 234 -16.57 10.90 -11.27
C PRO A 234 -17.52 11.13 -10.08
N LEU A 235 -18.81 11.27 -10.38
CA LEU A 235 -19.87 11.45 -9.40
C LEU A 235 -20.73 10.20 -9.35
N ASP A 236 -20.69 9.50 -8.21
CA ASP A 236 -21.49 8.31 -7.98
C ASP A 236 -22.97 8.67 -7.79
N LEU A 237 -23.81 8.20 -8.69
CA LEU A 237 -25.24 8.53 -8.69
C LEU A 237 -25.98 7.94 -7.47
N ASP A 238 -25.40 6.97 -6.78
CA ASP A 238 -25.97 6.39 -5.57
C ASP A 238 -25.67 7.22 -4.31
N TYR A 239 -24.78 8.23 -4.41
CA TYR A 239 -24.49 9.09 -3.28
C TYR A 239 -25.68 10.00 -2.94
N PRO A 240 -25.86 10.34 -1.64
CA PRO A 240 -26.85 11.33 -1.25
C PRO A 240 -26.66 12.65 -2.00
N ALA A 241 -27.76 13.28 -2.41
CA ALA A 241 -27.73 14.52 -3.19
C ALA A 241 -26.93 15.65 -2.53
N GLU A 242 -26.94 15.73 -1.19
CA GLU A 242 -26.13 16.70 -0.45
C GLU A 242 -24.62 16.48 -0.63
N ARG A 243 -24.18 15.21 -0.65
CA ARG A 243 -22.78 14.84 -0.91
C ARG A 243 -22.37 15.20 -2.33
N LEU A 244 -23.22 14.91 -3.31
CA LEU A 244 -22.98 15.27 -4.72
C LEU A 244 -22.88 16.78 -4.90
N ARG A 245 -23.82 17.54 -4.32
CA ARG A 245 -23.78 19.00 -4.35
C ARG A 245 -22.51 19.55 -3.72
N PHE A 246 -22.12 19.03 -2.55
CA PHE A 246 -20.87 19.42 -1.91
C PHE A 246 -19.65 19.21 -2.82
N MET A 247 -19.55 18.05 -3.46
CA MET A 247 -18.43 17.75 -4.38
C MET A 247 -18.41 18.71 -5.57
N VAL A 248 -19.56 19.04 -6.15
CA VAL A 248 -19.67 20.00 -7.27
C VAL A 248 -19.31 21.41 -6.82
N ASP A 249 -19.81 21.86 -5.66
CA ASP A 249 -19.55 23.19 -5.11
C ASP A 249 -18.07 23.40 -4.75
N ASP A 250 -17.41 22.36 -4.24
CA ASP A 250 -16.00 22.35 -3.86
C ASP A 250 -15.08 22.28 -5.09
N ALA A 251 -15.35 21.35 -6.02
CA ALA A 251 -14.52 21.16 -7.22
C ALA A 251 -14.74 22.21 -8.31
N ARG A 252 -15.90 22.88 -8.33
CA ARG A 252 -16.30 23.90 -9.32
C ARG A 252 -16.01 23.48 -10.77
N PRO A 253 -16.58 22.34 -11.22
CA PRO A 253 -16.33 21.85 -12.56
C PRO A 253 -16.80 22.85 -13.61
N VAL A 254 -16.09 22.95 -14.74
CA VAL A 254 -16.48 23.84 -15.86
C VAL A 254 -17.74 23.31 -16.55
N VAL A 255 -17.86 21.97 -16.60
CA VAL A 255 -19.01 21.26 -17.18
C VAL A 255 -19.34 20.06 -16.29
N GLN A 256 -20.63 19.74 -16.16
CA GLN A 256 -21.09 18.46 -15.61
C GLN A 256 -21.77 17.65 -16.71
N LEU A 257 -21.23 16.46 -17.01
CA LEU A 257 -21.81 15.51 -17.95
C LEU A 257 -22.76 14.58 -17.21
N THR A 258 -24.07 14.80 -17.36
CA THR A 258 -25.13 13.88 -16.90
C THR A 258 -25.64 12.96 -18.02
N ALA A 259 -25.31 13.30 -19.26
CA ALA A 259 -25.49 12.54 -20.48
C ALA A 259 -24.38 12.97 -21.47
N LEU A 260 -24.11 12.18 -22.51
CA LEU A 260 -23.32 12.69 -23.63
C LEU A 260 -24.15 13.67 -24.47
N PRO A 261 -23.52 14.67 -25.11
CA PRO A 261 -24.18 15.52 -26.09
C PRO A 261 -24.81 14.69 -27.21
N SER A 262 -25.87 15.20 -27.84
CA SER A 262 -26.55 14.48 -28.92
C SER A 262 -25.63 14.29 -30.14
N GLU A 263 -25.93 13.31 -31.00
CA GLU A 263 -25.15 13.13 -32.23
C GLU A 263 -25.25 14.36 -33.15
N GLU A 264 -26.34 15.15 -33.10
CA GLU A 264 -26.41 16.43 -33.81
C GLU A 264 -25.44 17.48 -33.25
N GLU A 265 -25.25 17.54 -31.93
CA GLU A 265 -24.27 18.44 -31.28
C GLU A 265 -22.81 18.03 -31.55
N LEU A 266 -22.59 16.73 -31.78
CA LEU A 266 -21.30 16.15 -32.14
C LEU A 266 -21.07 16.10 -33.66
N ALA A 267 -22.10 16.32 -34.46
CA ALA A 267 -22.04 16.22 -35.92
C ALA A 267 -21.04 17.24 -36.50
N GLY A 268 -20.29 16.81 -37.52
CA GLY A 268 -19.29 17.66 -38.19
C GLY A 268 -18.00 17.87 -37.41
N ARG A 269 -17.90 17.41 -36.15
CA ARG A 269 -16.64 17.45 -35.39
C ARG A 269 -15.67 16.38 -35.91
N SER A 270 -14.40 16.77 -36.04
CA SER A 270 -13.35 15.88 -36.50
C SER A 270 -13.17 14.67 -35.57
N THR A 271 -13.00 13.49 -36.15
CA THR A 271 -12.69 12.23 -35.45
C THR A 271 -11.19 12.01 -35.27
N THR A 272 -10.34 12.86 -35.85
CA THR A 272 -8.88 12.77 -35.68
C THR A 272 -8.44 13.12 -34.26
N ASN A 273 -7.25 12.68 -33.84
CA ASN A 273 -6.77 12.94 -32.49
C ASN A 273 -6.69 14.44 -32.18
N VAL A 274 -6.95 14.80 -30.93
CA VAL A 274 -6.86 16.18 -30.45
C VAL A 274 -5.39 16.50 -30.18
N THR A 275 -4.91 17.58 -30.77
CA THR A 275 -3.55 18.10 -30.60
C THR A 275 -3.56 19.38 -29.77
N ASP A 276 -2.38 19.86 -29.37
CA ASP A 276 -2.27 21.14 -28.66
C ASP A 276 -2.73 22.34 -29.50
N ALA A 277 -2.82 22.19 -30.83
CA ALA A 277 -3.40 23.22 -31.69
C ALA A 277 -4.94 23.27 -31.62
N ASP A 278 -5.58 22.17 -31.22
CA ASP A 278 -7.03 22.12 -30.96
C ASP A 278 -7.36 22.62 -29.54
N ARG A 279 -6.46 22.40 -28.56
CA ARG A 279 -6.72 22.70 -27.13
C ARG A 279 -6.61 24.19 -26.80
N ILE A 280 -7.26 24.57 -25.70
CA ILE A 280 -7.14 25.93 -25.14
C ILE A 280 -5.71 26.23 -24.69
N ASN A 281 -5.03 25.23 -24.09
CA ASN A 281 -3.62 25.28 -23.71
C ASN A 281 -2.97 23.91 -23.97
N PRO A 282 -1.64 23.85 -24.19
CA PRO A 282 -0.92 22.59 -24.33
C PRO A 282 -1.09 21.66 -23.12
N LEU A 283 -1.29 20.37 -23.37
CA LEU A 283 -1.40 19.38 -22.29
C LEU A 283 0.00 18.90 -21.86
N HIS A 284 0.25 18.86 -20.55
CA HIS A 284 1.49 18.42 -19.94
C HIS A 284 1.22 17.29 -18.95
N HIS A 285 2.18 16.38 -18.75
CA HIS A 285 2.03 15.23 -17.85
C HIS A 285 1.84 15.62 -16.38
N LEU A 286 2.24 16.83 -15.97
CA LEU A 286 1.99 17.33 -14.62
C LEU A 286 0.57 17.90 -14.42
N HIS A 287 -0.23 18.04 -15.48
CA HIS A 287 -1.62 18.46 -15.31
C HIS A 287 -2.44 17.35 -14.65
N PRO A 288 -3.50 17.71 -13.90
CA PRO A 288 -4.46 16.78 -13.34
C PRO A 288 -5.09 15.88 -14.40
N ALA A 289 -5.14 14.57 -14.14
CA ALA A 289 -5.87 13.59 -14.94
C ALA A 289 -7.25 13.30 -14.33
N TYR A 290 -7.33 13.19 -13.01
CA TYR A 290 -8.59 12.93 -12.32
C TYR A 290 -8.62 13.54 -10.92
N VAL A 291 -9.85 13.71 -10.42
CA VAL A 291 -10.12 14.12 -9.04
C VAL A 291 -11.04 13.09 -8.41
N ILE A 292 -10.64 12.51 -7.28
CA ILE A 292 -11.46 11.52 -6.54
C ILE A 292 -11.64 12.00 -5.10
N TYR A 293 -12.88 11.98 -4.61
CA TYR A 293 -13.19 12.38 -3.24
C TYR A 293 -13.09 11.21 -2.27
N THR A 294 -12.31 11.40 -1.21
CA THR A 294 -12.24 10.47 -0.07
C THR A 294 -13.10 10.97 1.08
N SER A 295 -13.37 10.14 2.09
CA SER A 295 -14.21 10.50 3.25
C SER A 295 -13.61 11.61 4.12
N GLY A 296 -12.29 11.79 4.10
CA GLY A 296 -11.55 12.80 4.88
C GLY A 296 -11.59 12.54 6.40
N SER A 297 -10.44 12.63 7.06
CA SER A 297 -10.32 12.42 8.52
C SER A 297 -11.16 13.40 9.37
N THR A 298 -11.55 14.54 8.82
CA THR A 298 -12.37 15.57 9.47
C THR A 298 -13.88 15.36 9.27
N GLY A 299 -14.29 14.25 8.65
CA GLY A 299 -15.69 13.96 8.29
C GLY A 299 -16.24 14.78 7.11
N ARG A 300 -15.41 15.65 6.52
CA ARG A 300 -15.72 16.37 5.27
C ARG A 300 -14.95 15.71 4.13
N PRO A 301 -15.63 15.31 3.03
CA PRO A 301 -14.94 14.74 1.89
C PRO A 301 -13.88 15.68 1.33
N LYS A 302 -12.78 15.14 0.80
CA LYS A 302 -11.67 15.91 0.20
C LYS A 302 -11.36 15.38 -1.19
N GLY A 303 -11.28 16.27 -2.17
CA GLY A 303 -10.88 15.94 -3.53
C GLY A 303 -9.36 15.75 -3.61
N VAL A 304 -8.93 14.52 -3.92
CA VAL A 304 -7.54 14.20 -4.23
C VAL A 304 -7.33 14.39 -5.72
N VAL A 305 -6.33 15.22 -6.07
CA VAL A 305 -5.98 15.53 -7.46
C VAL A 305 -4.78 14.70 -7.87
N SER A 306 -4.95 13.81 -8.85
CA SER A 306 -3.88 12.97 -9.38
C SER A 306 -3.48 13.42 -10.77
N THR A 307 -2.19 13.49 -11.04
CA THR A 307 -1.63 13.97 -12.31
C THR A 307 -1.54 12.85 -13.35
N HIS A 308 -1.39 13.22 -14.62
CA HIS A 308 -1.04 12.25 -15.66
C HIS A 308 0.28 11.52 -15.36
N ALA A 309 1.28 12.19 -14.79
CA ALA A 309 2.59 11.63 -14.48
C ALA A 309 2.50 10.47 -13.48
N GLY A 310 1.80 10.68 -12.36
CA GLY A 310 1.60 9.66 -11.34
C GLY A 310 0.83 8.46 -11.89
N LEU A 311 -0.25 8.71 -12.66
CA LEU A 311 -1.03 7.66 -13.29
C LEU A 311 -0.22 6.89 -14.35
N VAL A 312 0.53 7.57 -15.22
CA VAL A 312 1.36 6.90 -16.24
C VAL A 312 2.47 6.07 -15.58
N ASN A 313 3.13 6.57 -14.55
CA ASN A 313 4.10 5.79 -13.77
C ASN A 313 3.46 4.50 -13.23
N ARG A 314 2.28 4.63 -12.61
CA ARG A 314 1.52 3.51 -12.05
C ARG A 314 1.12 2.49 -13.10
N LEU A 315 0.64 2.92 -14.27
CA LEU A 315 0.20 2.05 -15.37
C LEU A 315 1.38 1.36 -16.08
N GLN A 316 2.51 2.04 -16.24
CA GLN A 316 3.70 1.48 -16.87
C GLN A 316 4.38 0.43 -15.97
N TRP A 317 4.46 0.69 -14.66
CA TRP A 317 4.88 -0.33 -13.69
C TRP A 317 3.98 -1.57 -13.75
N MET A 318 2.65 -1.36 -13.81
CA MET A 318 1.67 -2.44 -13.93
C MET A 318 1.91 -3.27 -15.20
N GLN A 319 2.17 -2.58 -16.31
CA GLN A 319 2.43 -3.23 -17.58
C GLN A 319 3.71 -4.04 -17.57
N ASP A 320 4.80 -3.55 -16.97
CA ASP A 320 6.04 -4.31 -16.86
C ASP A 320 5.88 -5.55 -15.96
N ARG A 321 5.22 -5.36 -14.81
CA ARG A 321 5.06 -6.40 -13.79
C ARG A 321 4.14 -7.54 -14.23
N TYR A 322 3.03 -7.21 -14.87
CA TYR A 322 1.98 -8.18 -15.20
C TYR A 322 1.88 -8.50 -16.67
N ARG A 323 2.32 -7.61 -17.57
CA ARG A 323 2.39 -7.83 -19.02
C ARG A 323 1.05 -8.18 -19.64
N LEU A 324 0.06 -7.28 -19.56
CA LEU A 324 -1.17 -7.42 -20.34
C LEU A 324 -0.85 -7.50 -21.84
N GLY A 325 -1.48 -8.45 -22.52
CA GLY A 325 -1.42 -8.60 -23.98
C GLY A 325 -2.76 -8.35 -24.67
N ALA A 326 -2.77 -8.40 -26.01
CA ALA A 326 -3.98 -8.19 -26.80
C ALA A 326 -5.07 -9.26 -26.57
N ASP A 327 -4.67 -10.47 -26.16
CA ASP A 327 -5.58 -11.57 -25.83
C ASP A 327 -6.15 -11.48 -24.41
N ASP A 328 -5.67 -10.52 -23.60
CA ASP A 328 -6.18 -10.34 -22.25
C ASP A 328 -7.46 -9.50 -22.24
N ARG A 329 -8.29 -9.82 -21.25
CA ARG A 329 -9.59 -9.19 -21.00
C ARG A 329 -9.66 -8.76 -19.55
N VAL A 330 -9.86 -7.46 -19.32
CA VAL A 330 -9.90 -6.82 -18.00
C VAL A 330 -11.33 -6.47 -17.66
N LEU A 331 -11.81 -6.92 -16.50
CA LEU A 331 -13.16 -6.60 -16.04
C LEU A 331 -13.20 -5.21 -15.40
N GLN A 332 -13.95 -4.29 -15.99
CA GLN A 332 -14.32 -3.00 -15.40
C GLN A 332 -15.56 -3.21 -14.52
N LYS A 333 -15.35 -3.34 -13.22
CA LYS A 333 -16.42 -3.56 -12.23
C LYS A 333 -16.34 -2.64 -11.03
N THR A 334 -15.25 -1.92 -10.83
CA THR A 334 -15.12 -1.00 -9.71
C THR A 334 -15.88 0.30 -10.05
N PRO A 335 -16.66 0.89 -9.13
CA PRO A 335 -17.33 2.16 -9.41
C PRO A 335 -16.32 3.26 -9.74
N ALA A 336 -16.66 4.15 -10.67
CA ALA A 336 -15.74 5.20 -11.14
C ALA A 336 -15.30 6.17 -10.03
N SER A 337 -16.10 6.28 -8.97
CA SER A 337 -15.84 7.06 -7.75
C SER A 337 -14.70 6.50 -6.88
N PHE A 338 -14.18 5.31 -7.19
CA PHE A 338 -13.00 4.72 -6.54
C PHE A 338 -11.82 4.67 -7.51
N ASP A 339 -10.64 5.01 -7.01
CA ASP A 339 -9.39 5.15 -7.76
C ASP A 339 -8.89 3.84 -8.39
N VAL A 340 -9.19 2.69 -7.79
CA VAL A 340 -8.93 1.37 -8.39
C VAL A 340 -9.56 1.25 -9.78
N SER A 341 -10.72 1.87 -10.04
CA SER A 341 -11.36 1.84 -11.37
C SER A 341 -10.50 2.48 -12.45
N VAL A 342 -9.58 3.39 -12.09
CA VAL A 342 -8.76 4.16 -13.04
C VAL A 342 -7.86 3.22 -13.84
N TRP A 343 -7.21 2.23 -13.22
CA TRP A 343 -6.42 1.27 -13.98
C TRP A 343 -7.32 0.27 -14.73
N GLU A 344 -8.51 -0.06 -14.23
CA GLU A 344 -9.48 -0.87 -15.00
C GLU A 344 -9.86 -0.15 -16.31
N PHE A 345 -9.98 1.19 -16.28
CA PHE A 345 -10.28 2.00 -17.45
C PHE A 345 -9.09 2.13 -18.41
N PHE A 346 -7.89 2.43 -17.91
CA PHE A 346 -6.81 2.88 -18.79
C PHE A 346 -5.71 1.84 -19.05
N TRP A 347 -5.51 0.88 -18.15
CA TRP A 347 -4.49 -0.16 -18.35
C TRP A 347 -4.74 -1.02 -19.60
N PRO A 348 -5.94 -1.61 -19.83
CA PRO A 348 -6.16 -2.40 -21.04
C PRO A 348 -6.03 -1.55 -22.31
N LEU A 349 -6.51 -0.31 -22.26
CA LEU A 349 -6.60 0.60 -23.41
C LEU A 349 -5.25 1.13 -23.89
N GLN A 350 -4.19 1.08 -23.09
CA GLN A 350 -2.83 1.46 -23.55
C GLN A 350 -2.08 0.31 -24.23
N VAL A 351 -2.56 -0.93 -24.15
CA VAL A 351 -1.80 -2.12 -24.60
C VAL A 351 -2.51 -3.00 -25.62
N GLY A 352 -3.78 -2.72 -25.92
CA GLY A 352 -4.54 -3.45 -26.95
C GLY A 352 -5.40 -4.57 -26.38
N ALA A 353 -5.49 -4.70 -25.06
CA ALA A 353 -6.39 -5.63 -24.38
C ALA A 353 -7.85 -5.16 -24.50
N THR A 354 -8.81 -6.04 -24.18
CA THR A 354 -10.23 -5.68 -24.15
C THR A 354 -10.68 -5.35 -22.72
N MET A 355 -11.38 -4.23 -22.56
CA MET A 355 -12.13 -3.91 -21.35
C MET A 355 -13.53 -4.52 -21.43
N VAL A 356 -13.93 -5.29 -20.42
CA VAL A 356 -15.28 -5.86 -20.31
C VAL A 356 -16.04 -5.08 -19.24
N LEU A 357 -17.15 -4.43 -19.62
CA LEU A 357 -17.98 -3.67 -18.68
C LEU A 357 -18.97 -4.60 -17.98
N ALA A 358 -18.95 -4.61 -16.63
CA ALA A 358 -20.08 -5.12 -15.87
C ALA A 358 -21.30 -4.20 -16.05
N LYS A 359 -22.51 -4.70 -15.80
CA LYS A 359 -23.71 -3.85 -15.73
C LYS A 359 -23.65 -2.94 -14.49
N PRO A 360 -24.36 -1.79 -14.48
CA PRO A 360 -24.57 -1.00 -13.27
C PRO A 360 -25.05 -1.88 -12.10
N GLN A 361 -24.51 -1.67 -10.90
CA GLN A 361 -24.75 -2.51 -9.70
C GLN A 361 -24.35 -3.99 -9.80
N GLY A 362 -23.90 -4.49 -10.95
CA GLY A 362 -23.50 -5.91 -11.09
C GLY A 362 -22.28 -6.29 -10.24
N HIS A 363 -21.50 -5.32 -9.79
CA HIS A 363 -20.31 -5.53 -8.99
C HIS A 363 -20.58 -6.06 -7.58
N THR A 364 -21.82 -6.02 -7.09
CA THR A 364 -22.17 -6.57 -5.76
C THR A 364 -22.70 -8.00 -5.82
N ASP A 365 -22.83 -8.59 -7.00
CA ASP A 365 -23.42 -9.91 -7.23
C ASP A 365 -22.36 -10.89 -7.75
N PRO A 366 -21.79 -11.75 -6.88
CA PRO A 366 -20.78 -12.73 -7.28
C PRO A 366 -21.24 -13.70 -8.37
N GLY A 367 -22.52 -14.12 -8.37
CA GLY A 367 -23.05 -15.06 -9.35
C GLY A 367 -23.14 -14.41 -10.74
N TYR A 368 -23.57 -13.15 -10.80
CA TYR A 368 -23.52 -12.36 -12.03
C TYR A 368 -22.07 -12.20 -12.53
N LEU A 369 -21.12 -11.86 -11.64
CA LEU A 369 -19.72 -11.70 -12.01
C LEU A 369 -19.12 -13.01 -12.53
N ALA A 370 -19.40 -14.14 -11.90
CA ALA A 370 -18.96 -15.45 -12.38
C ALA A 370 -19.52 -15.74 -13.79
N GLY A 371 -20.80 -15.44 -14.01
CA GLY A 371 -21.43 -15.56 -15.33
C GLY A 371 -20.75 -14.70 -16.39
N LEU A 372 -20.47 -13.44 -16.08
CA LEU A 372 -19.80 -12.51 -16.98
C LEU A 372 -18.35 -12.93 -17.26
N ILE A 373 -17.59 -13.32 -16.22
CA ILE A 373 -16.21 -13.78 -16.35
C ILE A 373 -16.12 -14.97 -17.31
N ARG A 374 -17.05 -15.93 -17.20
CA ARG A 374 -17.12 -17.07 -18.11
C ARG A 374 -17.55 -16.69 -19.52
N ALA A 375 -18.62 -15.92 -19.66
CA ALA A 375 -19.16 -15.55 -20.96
C ALA A 375 -18.14 -14.74 -21.78
N GLU A 376 -17.42 -13.84 -21.10
CA GLU A 376 -16.48 -12.91 -21.72
C GLU A 376 -15.03 -13.36 -21.53
N GLN A 377 -14.74 -14.57 -21.05
CA GLN A 377 -13.37 -15.09 -20.87
C GLN A 377 -12.43 -14.08 -20.18
N VAL A 378 -12.90 -13.44 -19.11
CA VAL A 378 -12.11 -12.44 -18.37
C VAL A 378 -10.84 -13.09 -17.83
N THR A 379 -9.71 -12.39 -18.00
CA THR A 379 -8.38 -12.85 -17.59
C THR A 379 -7.87 -12.15 -16.34
N THR A 380 -8.34 -10.93 -16.09
CA THR A 380 -7.80 -10.04 -15.06
C THR A 380 -8.93 -9.32 -14.35
N VAL A 381 -8.97 -9.43 -13.03
CA VAL A 381 -10.01 -8.84 -12.19
C VAL A 381 -9.44 -8.30 -10.88
N HIS A 382 -10.02 -7.22 -10.39
CA HIS A 382 -9.77 -6.69 -9.05
C HIS A 382 -10.75 -7.25 -8.03
N PHE A 383 -10.37 -7.44 -6.78
CA PHE A 383 -11.30 -7.53 -5.66
C PHE A 383 -10.83 -6.69 -4.47
N VAL A 384 -11.77 -6.10 -3.74
CA VAL A 384 -11.53 -5.75 -2.34
C VAL A 384 -11.57 -7.06 -1.53
N PRO A 385 -10.72 -7.31 -0.51
CA PRO A 385 -10.71 -8.56 0.24
C PRO A 385 -12.08 -9.04 0.74
N SER A 386 -12.92 -8.14 1.27
CA SER A 386 -14.32 -8.44 1.64
C SER A 386 -15.16 -8.99 0.46
N MET A 387 -15.00 -8.44 -0.74
CA MET A 387 -15.65 -8.91 -1.96
C MET A 387 -15.04 -10.22 -2.48
N LEU A 388 -13.72 -10.41 -2.34
CA LEU A 388 -13.08 -11.68 -2.66
C LEU A 388 -13.62 -12.81 -1.77
N ALA A 389 -13.86 -12.53 -0.48
CA ALA A 389 -14.49 -13.49 0.43
C ALA A 389 -15.89 -13.94 -0.04
N ALA A 390 -16.68 -13.01 -0.58
CA ALA A 390 -17.97 -13.34 -1.20
C ALA A 390 -17.79 -14.15 -2.51
N ALA A 391 -16.80 -13.80 -3.33
CA ALA A 391 -16.52 -14.49 -4.58
C ALA A 391 -16.06 -15.95 -4.38
N VAL A 392 -15.18 -16.23 -3.40
CA VAL A 392 -14.74 -17.61 -3.10
C VAL A 392 -15.86 -18.46 -2.50
N ALA A 393 -16.88 -17.83 -1.90
CA ALA A 393 -18.04 -18.52 -1.36
C ALA A 393 -19.09 -18.84 -2.45
N GLU A 394 -19.04 -18.19 -3.62
CA GLU A 394 -19.93 -18.41 -4.74
C GLU A 394 -19.53 -19.68 -5.52
N PRO A 395 -20.35 -20.75 -5.54
CA PRO A 395 -19.95 -22.02 -6.13
C PRO A 395 -19.58 -21.94 -7.61
N THR A 396 -20.27 -21.08 -8.37
CA THR A 396 -20.06 -20.93 -9.82
C THR A 396 -18.77 -20.20 -10.15
N MET A 397 -18.08 -19.63 -9.17
CA MET A 397 -16.81 -18.94 -9.36
C MET A 397 -15.67 -19.91 -9.71
N ARG A 398 -15.77 -21.18 -9.28
CA ARG A 398 -14.81 -22.26 -9.64
C ARG A 398 -14.75 -22.54 -11.14
N ASP A 399 -15.82 -22.21 -11.86
CA ASP A 399 -15.90 -22.40 -13.31
C ASP A 399 -15.22 -21.25 -14.09
N CYS A 400 -14.67 -20.24 -13.41
CA CYS A 400 -14.00 -19.08 -14.00
C CYS A 400 -12.54 -19.37 -14.36
N THR A 401 -12.31 -20.39 -15.19
CA THR A 401 -10.97 -20.91 -15.53
C THR A 401 -10.15 -20.03 -16.48
N SER A 402 -10.74 -18.96 -17.03
CA SER A 402 -10.03 -17.99 -17.87
C SER A 402 -9.20 -16.98 -17.07
N LEU A 403 -9.46 -16.84 -15.76
CA LEU A 403 -8.75 -15.92 -14.90
C LEU A 403 -7.28 -16.32 -14.79
N ARG A 404 -6.39 -15.39 -15.11
CA ARG A 404 -4.94 -15.52 -14.97
C ARG A 404 -4.44 -14.75 -13.77
N ARG A 405 -5.05 -13.59 -13.49
CA ARG A 405 -4.62 -12.64 -12.46
C ARG A 405 -5.81 -12.11 -11.68
N VAL A 406 -5.70 -12.21 -10.36
CA VAL A 406 -6.60 -11.59 -9.40
C VAL A 406 -5.81 -10.61 -8.54
N ILE A 407 -6.20 -9.35 -8.59
CA ILE A 407 -5.54 -8.26 -7.86
C ILE A 407 -6.42 -7.88 -6.67
N CYS A 408 -5.84 -7.83 -5.47
CA CYS A 408 -6.52 -7.38 -4.26
C CYS A 408 -5.90 -6.09 -3.73
N SER A 409 -6.75 -5.14 -3.32
CA SER A 409 -6.33 -3.94 -2.60
C SER A 409 -7.51 -3.28 -1.86
N GLY A 410 -7.20 -2.29 -1.02
CA GLY A 410 -8.19 -1.49 -0.28
C GLY A 410 -8.48 -1.97 1.15
N GLU A 411 -8.16 -3.22 1.50
CA GLU A 411 -8.23 -3.75 2.86
C GLU A 411 -7.03 -4.68 3.12
N ALA A 412 -6.79 -5.02 4.40
CA ALA A 412 -5.83 -6.07 4.73
C ALA A 412 -6.31 -7.42 4.18
N LEU A 413 -5.47 -8.12 3.41
CA LEU A 413 -5.79 -9.43 2.85
C LEU A 413 -5.52 -10.54 3.89
N PRO A 414 -6.55 -11.24 4.42
CA PRO A 414 -6.34 -12.25 5.45
C PRO A 414 -5.69 -13.53 4.88
N LEU A 415 -4.79 -14.15 5.63
CA LEU A 415 -4.14 -15.41 5.22
C LEU A 415 -5.15 -16.54 4.97
N GLU A 416 -6.20 -16.65 5.79
CA GLU A 416 -7.28 -17.62 5.56
C GLU A 416 -7.97 -17.43 4.21
N LEU A 417 -8.10 -16.18 3.74
CA LEU A 417 -8.73 -15.89 2.45
C LEU A 417 -7.81 -16.30 1.29
N VAL A 418 -6.49 -16.19 1.44
CA VAL A 418 -5.51 -16.71 0.48
C VAL A 418 -5.67 -18.23 0.31
N HIS A 419 -5.88 -18.98 1.41
CA HIS A 419 -6.12 -20.42 1.32
C HIS A 419 -7.41 -20.74 0.58
N LYS A 420 -8.52 -20.08 0.94
CA LYS A 420 -9.80 -20.25 0.25
C LYS A 420 -9.74 -19.87 -1.24
N PHE A 421 -8.94 -18.85 -1.57
CA PHE A 421 -8.69 -18.48 -2.96
C PHE A 421 -8.05 -19.62 -3.75
N ARG A 422 -7.01 -20.27 -3.21
CA ARG A 422 -6.32 -21.39 -3.86
C ARG A 422 -7.20 -22.63 -4.04
N ASP A 423 -8.23 -22.79 -3.21
CA ASP A 423 -9.22 -23.88 -3.35
C ASP A 423 -10.25 -23.62 -4.46
N VAL A 424 -10.34 -22.39 -4.98
CA VAL A 424 -11.37 -21.95 -5.93
C VAL A 424 -10.78 -21.57 -7.29
N PHE A 425 -9.63 -20.90 -7.30
CA PHE A 425 -9.04 -20.33 -8.49
C PHE A 425 -7.67 -20.94 -8.80
N ASP A 426 -7.43 -21.21 -10.08
CA ASP A 426 -6.10 -21.49 -10.64
C ASP A 426 -5.53 -20.23 -11.31
N ALA A 427 -5.36 -19.18 -10.52
CA ALA A 427 -4.93 -17.86 -10.97
C ALA A 427 -3.89 -17.26 -10.01
N GLU A 428 -3.07 -16.35 -10.51
CA GLU A 428 -2.15 -15.58 -9.67
C GLU A 428 -2.94 -14.63 -8.76
N LEU A 429 -2.58 -14.59 -7.47
CA LEU A 429 -3.12 -13.63 -6.52
C LEU A 429 -2.06 -12.57 -6.20
N HIS A 430 -2.42 -11.31 -6.35
CA HIS A 430 -1.54 -10.17 -6.09
C HIS A 430 -2.16 -9.29 -5.01
N ASN A 431 -1.39 -8.93 -3.99
CA ASN A 431 -1.81 -7.96 -2.96
C ASN A 431 -1.13 -6.63 -3.25
N LEU A 432 -1.94 -5.59 -3.45
CA LEU A 432 -1.50 -4.21 -3.67
C LEU A 432 -1.99 -3.32 -2.54
N TYR A 433 -1.25 -2.24 -2.32
CA TYR A 433 -1.58 -1.25 -1.32
C TYR A 433 -1.24 0.15 -1.81
N GLY A 434 -2.16 1.08 -1.63
CA GLY A 434 -1.87 2.50 -1.62
C GLY A 434 -3.10 3.33 -1.24
N PRO A 435 -2.87 4.54 -0.73
CA PRO A 435 -3.93 5.52 -0.55
C PRO A 435 -4.21 6.26 -1.87
N THR A 436 -5.41 6.84 -1.99
CA THR A 436 -5.80 7.65 -3.14
C THR A 436 -4.84 8.81 -3.41
N GLU A 437 -4.28 9.38 -2.35
CA GLU A 437 -3.29 10.46 -2.37
C GLU A 437 -1.98 10.13 -3.10
N ALA A 438 -1.73 8.85 -3.42
CA ALA A 438 -0.48 8.40 -4.03
C ALA A 438 -0.71 7.60 -5.34
N SER A 439 -1.73 7.98 -6.10
CA SER A 439 -2.06 7.39 -7.41
C SER A 439 -2.35 5.89 -7.37
N ILE A 440 -3.39 5.52 -6.62
CA ILE A 440 -4.01 4.18 -6.50
C ILE A 440 -3.23 3.21 -5.63
N ASP A 441 -2.12 2.64 -6.10
CA ASP A 441 -1.32 1.67 -5.35
C ASP A 441 0.17 2.05 -5.42
N VAL A 442 0.86 1.98 -4.29
CA VAL A 442 2.27 2.36 -4.11
C VAL A 442 3.18 1.17 -3.87
N SER A 443 2.62 0.02 -3.50
CA SER A 443 3.35 -1.22 -3.32
C SER A 443 2.57 -2.43 -3.79
N GLY A 444 3.30 -3.52 -4.05
CA GLY A 444 2.69 -4.78 -4.46
C GLY A 444 3.55 -6.00 -4.16
N VAL A 445 2.88 -7.14 -4.01
CA VAL A 445 3.48 -8.47 -3.89
C VAL A 445 2.61 -9.53 -4.55
N GLU A 446 3.26 -10.51 -5.17
CA GLU A 446 2.60 -11.72 -5.63
C GLU A 446 2.54 -12.73 -4.49
N ILE A 447 1.38 -13.35 -4.29
CA ILE A 447 1.12 -14.24 -3.18
C ILE A 447 1.58 -15.67 -3.49
N THR A 448 2.82 -15.97 -3.10
CA THR A 448 3.42 -17.31 -3.15
C THR A 448 3.34 -18.00 -1.77
N PRO A 449 3.68 -19.29 -1.66
CA PRO A 449 3.83 -19.95 -0.36
C PRO A 449 4.83 -19.24 0.57
N GLN A 450 5.88 -18.61 0.02
CA GLN A 450 6.90 -17.91 0.79
C GLN A 450 6.44 -16.54 1.28
N THR A 451 5.60 -15.83 0.51
CA THR A 451 5.14 -14.48 0.89
C THR A 451 3.91 -14.49 1.79
N ALA A 452 3.27 -15.65 1.96
CA ALA A 452 2.06 -15.83 2.77
C ALA A 452 2.27 -16.95 3.80
N GLU A 453 3.38 -16.90 4.54
CA GLU A 453 3.70 -17.88 5.58
C GLU A 453 2.99 -17.55 6.91
N THR A 454 3.17 -16.34 7.43
CA THR A 454 2.61 -15.90 8.71
C THR A 454 1.55 -14.81 8.57
N SER A 455 1.74 -13.91 7.61
CA SER A 455 0.83 -12.81 7.27
C SER A 455 1.00 -12.42 5.82
N VAL A 456 0.06 -11.66 5.27
CA VAL A 456 0.16 -11.15 3.90
C VAL A 456 0.73 -9.73 3.92
N PRO A 457 1.96 -9.51 3.40
CA PRO A 457 2.55 -8.18 3.38
C PRO A 457 1.93 -7.30 2.28
N ILE A 458 2.11 -5.99 2.40
CA ILE A 458 1.79 -5.02 1.33
C ILE A 458 2.85 -4.99 0.22
N GLY A 459 3.96 -5.70 0.41
CA GLY A 459 4.99 -5.90 -0.60
C GLY A 459 6.06 -4.83 -0.67
N ARG A 460 6.59 -4.63 -1.88
CA ARG A 460 7.67 -3.66 -2.17
C ARG A 460 7.13 -2.46 -2.94
N PRO A 461 7.78 -1.29 -2.82
CA PRO A 461 7.36 -0.11 -3.57
C PRO A 461 7.37 -0.36 -5.09
N ILE A 462 6.44 0.32 -5.78
CA ILE A 462 6.43 0.40 -7.24
C ILE A 462 7.54 1.34 -7.77
N TRP A 463 7.67 1.45 -9.09
CA TRP A 463 8.62 2.39 -9.71
C TRP A 463 8.47 3.82 -9.23
N ASN A 464 9.60 4.50 -9.08
CA ASN A 464 9.69 5.92 -8.68
C ASN A 464 8.94 6.24 -7.39
N THR A 465 8.78 5.26 -6.51
CA THR A 465 8.08 5.36 -5.22
C THR A 465 8.96 4.80 -4.11
N ARG A 466 8.92 5.45 -2.95
CA ARG A 466 9.72 5.11 -1.77
C ARG A 466 8.80 5.06 -0.56
N LEU A 467 9.06 4.07 0.29
CA LEU A 467 8.30 3.80 1.50
C LEU A 467 9.25 3.88 2.69
N PHE A 468 8.85 4.65 3.69
CA PHE A 468 9.60 4.81 4.93
C PHE A 468 8.68 4.50 6.11
N VAL A 469 9.17 3.71 7.06
CA VAL A 469 8.47 3.49 8.32
C VAL A 469 9.20 4.31 9.37
N LEU A 470 8.54 5.34 9.89
CA LEU A 470 9.15 6.35 10.75
C LEU A 470 8.50 6.36 12.15
N ASP A 471 9.27 6.78 13.15
CA ASP A 471 8.76 7.08 14.49
C ASP A 471 8.15 8.50 14.57
N ALA A 472 7.66 8.86 15.75
CA ALA A 472 7.11 10.20 16.02
C ALA A 472 8.13 11.34 15.88
N GLY A 473 9.43 11.04 15.83
CA GLY A 473 10.52 11.96 15.58
C GLY A 473 10.96 12.02 14.11
N LEU A 474 10.21 11.37 13.20
CA LEU A 474 10.55 11.23 11.78
C LEU A 474 11.88 10.49 11.53
N SER A 475 12.28 9.62 12.45
CA SER A 475 13.45 8.75 12.30
C SER A 475 13.02 7.36 11.83
N PRO A 476 13.81 6.70 10.95
CA PRO A 476 13.49 5.35 10.51
C PRO A 476 13.49 4.37 11.69
N VAL A 477 12.47 3.54 11.77
CA VAL A 477 12.38 2.50 12.81
C VAL A 477 13.18 1.26 12.39
N PRO A 478 13.70 0.48 13.36
CA PRO A 478 14.31 -0.81 13.06
C PRO A 478 13.33 -1.80 12.43
N VAL A 479 13.87 -2.79 11.71
CA VAL A 479 13.05 -3.88 11.15
C VAL A 479 12.34 -4.62 12.29
N GLY A 480 11.04 -4.85 12.14
CA GLY A 480 10.17 -5.47 13.15
C GLY A 480 9.55 -4.50 14.15
N VAL A 481 9.96 -3.23 14.16
CA VAL A 481 9.35 -2.19 15.00
C VAL A 481 8.22 -1.50 14.24
N VAL A 482 7.09 -1.30 14.91
CA VAL A 482 5.94 -0.57 14.35
C VAL A 482 6.25 0.92 14.30
N GLY A 483 5.99 1.54 13.14
CA GLY A 483 6.02 2.98 12.95
C GLY A 483 4.93 3.43 11.98
N GLU A 484 4.93 4.71 11.65
CA GLU A 484 4.02 5.32 10.69
C GLU A 484 4.62 5.24 9.28
N LEU A 485 3.79 4.86 8.29
CA LEU A 485 4.21 4.71 6.91
C LEU A 485 4.15 6.05 6.17
N TYR A 486 5.27 6.46 5.60
CA TYR A 486 5.41 7.63 4.75
C TYR A 486 5.72 7.21 3.32
N ILE A 487 5.07 7.88 2.36
CA ILE A 487 5.19 7.60 0.93
C ILE A 487 5.80 8.83 0.27
N ALA A 488 6.78 8.63 -0.61
CA ALA A 488 7.35 9.70 -1.44
C ALA A 488 7.63 9.19 -2.85
N GLY A 489 7.33 9.96 -3.89
CA GLY A 489 7.57 9.51 -5.26
C GLY A 489 6.84 10.31 -6.32
N ALA A 490 6.71 9.69 -7.49
CA ALA A 490 6.00 10.23 -8.65
C ALA A 490 4.47 10.15 -8.54
N GLY A 491 3.96 9.29 -7.65
CA GLY A 491 2.54 9.00 -7.44
C GLY A 491 1.82 10.00 -6.55
#